data_AF-A0A560FSZ2-F1
#
_entry.id   AF-A0A560FSZ2-F1
#
_cell.length_a   1.000
_cell.length_b   1.000
_cell.length_c   1.000
_cell.angle_alpha   90.00
_cell.angle_beta   90.00
_cell.angle_gamma   90.00
#
_symmetry.space_group_name_H-M   'P 1'
#
loop_
_entity.id
_entity.type
_entity.pdbx_description
1 polymer ?
#
loop_
_entity_poly.entity_id
_entity_poly.type
_entity_poly.pdbx_seq_one_letter_code
_entity_poly.pdbx_strand_id
1 'polypeptide(L)'
;MSTVRPPVSRPTRRPFLFLGLAALAGAALAPLLVPAAAQAHAIVIDSNPKVNDTLGVGGNVLKVHFNSRIDRARSKLTVIAADKTEVPVTLSESPDDETLVGQVTLPFTGSYKLRWQVLAVDGHTTRGDIPFTVTQP
;
A
#
# COMPACT_ATOMS: atom_id res chain seq x y z
N MET A 1 -63.49 -67.16 22.11
CA MET A 1 -62.18 -66.68 22.58
C MET A 1 -62.14 -65.18 22.30
N SER A 2 -62.25 -64.38 23.36
CA SER A 2 -62.40 -62.93 23.36
C SER A 2 -61.17 -62.21 22.80
N THR A 3 -61.33 -61.02 22.22
CA THR A 3 -60.82 -59.76 22.80
C THR A 3 -61.20 -58.56 21.91
N VAL A 4 -62.10 -57.70 22.43
CA VAL A 4 -61.84 -56.32 22.89
C VAL A 4 -61.70 -55.29 21.76
N ARG A 5 -62.74 -54.45 21.62
CA ARG A 5 -62.70 -53.15 20.94
C ARG A 5 -62.24 -52.07 21.93
N PRO A 6 -61.47 -51.05 21.50
CA PRO A 6 -61.42 -49.75 22.16
C PRO A 6 -62.02 -48.63 21.28
N PRO A 7 -62.25 -47.42 21.84
CA PRO A 7 -63.48 -46.65 21.61
C PRO A 7 -63.40 -45.57 20.52
N VAL A 8 -64.60 -45.20 20.05
CA VAL A 8 -64.89 -43.96 19.30
C VAL A 8 -65.18 -42.84 20.30
N SER A 9 -64.48 -41.69 20.19
CA SER A 9 -65.07 -40.39 20.57
C SER A 9 -64.42 -39.20 19.87
N ARG A 10 -65.31 -38.32 19.40
CA ARG A 10 -65.22 -37.09 18.56
C ARG A 10 -64.63 -35.89 19.36
N PRO A 11 -64.36 -34.65 18.84
CA PRO A 11 -65.12 -33.96 17.79
C PRO A 11 -64.44 -32.87 16.90
N THR A 12 -65.20 -32.51 15.85
CA THR A 12 -65.43 -31.17 15.25
C THR A 12 -64.29 -30.35 14.62
N ARG A 13 -64.45 -30.22 13.28
CA ARG A 13 -64.04 -29.12 12.40
C ARG A 13 -64.23 -27.73 13.04
N ARG A 14 -63.33 -26.77 12.77
CA ARG A 14 -63.49 -25.74 11.71
C ARG A 14 -62.33 -24.73 11.69
N PRO A 15 -62.12 -24.05 10.55
CA PRO A 15 -60.86 -23.43 10.17
C PRO A 15 -60.78 -21.97 10.63
N PHE A 16 -59.57 -21.50 10.90
CA PHE A 16 -59.25 -20.08 10.76
C PHE A 16 -58.18 -19.93 9.70
N LEU A 17 -58.68 -19.74 8.48
CA LEU A 17 -57.93 -19.21 7.37
C LEU A 17 -57.69 -17.72 7.68
N PHE A 18 -56.57 -17.39 8.33
CA PHE A 18 -56.06 -16.03 8.29
C PHE A 18 -55.07 -15.95 7.13
N LEU A 19 -55.64 -15.51 6.01
CA LEU A 19 -54.94 -15.05 4.83
C LEU A 19 -54.04 -13.86 5.22
N GLY A 20 -52.76 -14.12 5.49
CA GLY A 20 -51.74 -13.09 5.64
C GLY A 20 -51.14 -12.74 4.29
N LEU A 21 -51.90 -12.04 3.43
CA LEU A 21 -51.39 -11.49 2.17
C LEU A 21 -51.06 -10.01 2.36
N ALA A 22 -49.84 -9.72 2.82
CA ALA A 22 -49.13 -8.46 2.72
C ALA A 22 -47.67 -8.77 3.12
N ALA A 23 -46.62 -8.49 2.34
CA ALA A 23 -46.37 -7.20 1.74
C ALA A 23 -45.49 -7.29 0.49
N LEU A 24 -45.71 -6.25 -0.33
CA LEU A 24 -44.96 -5.72 -1.45
C LEU A 24 -43.46 -6.05 -1.51
N ALA A 25 -43.04 -6.43 -2.72
CA ALA A 25 -41.95 -5.83 -3.48
C ALA A 25 -40.88 -5.08 -2.67
N GLY A 26 -39.77 -5.77 -2.43
CA GLY A 26 -38.49 -5.16 -2.09
C GLY A 26 -37.39 -5.91 -2.79
N ALA A 27 -37.15 -5.61 -4.07
CA ALA A 27 -35.87 -5.95 -4.69
C ALA A 27 -34.81 -5.13 -3.94
N ALA A 28 -34.22 -5.72 -2.91
CA ALA A 28 -33.06 -5.16 -2.24
C ALA A 28 -31.90 -5.25 -3.24
N LEU A 29 -31.79 -4.22 -4.08
CA LEU A 29 -30.60 -3.97 -4.89
C LEU A 29 -29.49 -3.63 -3.90
N ALA A 30 -28.81 -4.66 -3.37
CA ALA A 30 -27.62 -4.45 -2.57
C ALA A 30 -26.61 -3.72 -3.47
N PRO A 31 -26.14 -2.51 -3.10
CA PRO A 31 -25.06 -1.89 -3.87
C PRO A 31 -23.87 -2.84 -3.79
N LEU A 32 -23.44 -3.35 -4.94
CA LEU A 32 -22.15 -4.00 -5.06
C LEU A 32 -21.11 -2.92 -4.77
N LEU A 33 -20.59 -2.88 -3.54
CA LEU A 33 -19.39 -2.10 -3.25
C LEU A 33 -18.25 -2.73 -4.03
N VAL A 34 -17.94 -2.17 -5.20
CA VAL A 34 -16.68 -2.43 -5.87
C VAL A 34 -15.61 -1.81 -4.97
N PRO A 35 -14.59 -2.56 -4.50
CA PRO A 35 -13.47 -1.96 -3.79
C PRO A 35 -12.88 -0.87 -4.69
N ALA A 36 -12.93 0.39 -4.24
CA ALA A 36 -12.13 1.41 -4.87
C ALA A 36 -10.68 0.94 -4.77
N ALA A 37 -10.01 0.75 -5.90
CA ALA A 37 -8.57 0.55 -5.90
C ALA A 37 -7.96 1.80 -5.27
N ALA A 38 -7.64 1.74 -3.98
CA ALA A 38 -6.86 2.77 -3.33
C ALA A 38 -5.53 2.80 -4.09
N GLN A 39 -5.28 3.90 -4.79
CA GLN A 39 -4.03 4.12 -5.51
C GLN A 39 -2.90 4.23 -4.47
N ALA A 40 -2.24 3.11 -4.18
CA ALA A 40 -1.19 2.98 -3.17
C ALA A 40 0.21 3.02 -3.81
N HIS A 41 0.34 3.80 -4.89
CA HIS A 41 1.63 4.08 -5.49
C HIS A 41 2.54 4.75 -4.46
N ALA A 42 3.73 4.21 -4.26
CA ALA A 42 4.72 4.86 -3.41
C ALA A 42 5.18 6.18 -4.05
N ILE A 43 4.89 7.28 -3.38
CA ILE A 43 5.38 8.62 -3.68
C ILE A 43 6.25 9.12 -2.52
N VAL A 44 7.26 9.91 -2.84
CA VAL A 44 8.15 10.50 -1.84
C VAL A 44 7.39 11.57 -1.04
N ILE A 45 7.42 11.45 0.29
CA ILE A 45 6.85 12.43 1.22
C ILE A 45 7.92 13.12 2.07
N ASP A 46 9.09 12.51 2.23
CA ASP A 46 10.26 13.12 2.87
C ASP A 46 11.55 12.57 2.26
N SER A 47 12.62 13.37 2.27
CA SER A 47 13.94 12.95 1.79
C SER A 47 15.06 13.72 2.45
N ASN A 48 16.22 13.07 2.54
CA ASN A 48 17.51 13.67 2.82
C ASN A 48 18.50 13.13 1.77
N PRO A 49 19.09 13.96 0.91
CA PRO A 49 18.90 15.42 0.79
C PRO A 49 17.46 15.79 0.38
N LYS A 50 17.06 17.02 0.71
CA LYS A 50 15.89 17.66 0.09
C LYS A 50 16.20 18.07 -1.34
N VAL A 51 15.15 18.42 -2.08
CA VAL A 51 15.31 19.04 -3.40
C VAL A 51 16.14 20.32 -3.25
N ASN A 52 17.24 20.39 -4.00
CA ASN A 52 18.23 21.48 -4.01
C ASN A 52 19.02 21.67 -2.71
N ASP A 53 19.07 20.67 -1.83
CA ASP A 53 19.98 20.70 -0.68
C ASP A 53 21.44 20.70 -1.11
N THR A 54 22.32 21.08 -0.17
CA THR A 54 23.77 21.01 -0.32
C THR A 54 24.34 19.96 0.64
N LEU A 55 25.14 19.04 0.10
CA LEU A 55 25.91 18.06 0.86
C LEU A 55 27.41 18.34 0.75
N GLY A 56 28.19 17.82 1.69
CA GLY A 56 29.64 17.86 1.64
C GLY A 56 30.22 16.72 0.80
N VAL A 57 31.41 16.94 0.22
CA VAL A 57 32.22 15.85 -0.33
C VAL A 57 32.51 14.78 0.74
N GLY A 58 32.62 13.52 0.33
CA GLY A 58 32.89 12.38 1.21
C GLY A 58 31.66 11.52 1.50
N GLY A 59 31.66 10.84 2.66
CA GLY A 59 30.62 9.90 3.06
C GLY A 59 29.34 10.60 3.51
N ASN A 60 28.21 10.23 2.92
CA ASN A 60 26.90 10.82 3.17
C ASN A 60 25.83 9.74 3.39
N VAL A 61 24.92 10.00 4.34
CA VAL A 61 23.72 9.18 4.56
C VAL A 61 22.56 9.78 3.77
N LEU A 62 21.95 8.96 2.92
CA LEU A 62 20.77 9.31 2.15
C LEU A 62 19.54 8.62 2.74
N LYS A 63 18.40 9.31 2.73
CA LYS A 63 17.10 8.80 3.17
C LYS A 63 16.01 9.21 2.19
N VAL A 64 15.11 8.29 1.86
CA VAL A 64 13.87 8.61 1.12
C VAL A 64 12.71 7.88 1.80
N HIS A 65 11.70 8.64 2.21
CA HIS A 65 10.51 8.14 2.89
C HIS A 65 9.28 8.27 1.98
N PHE A 66 8.49 7.21 1.93
CA PHE A 66 7.35 7.07 1.04
C PHE A 66 6.03 7.04 1.83
N ASN A 67 4.93 7.40 1.19
CA ASN A 67 3.58 7.30 1.77
C ASN A 67 3.03 5.86 1.81
N SER A 68 3.80 4.86 1.41
CA SER A 68 3.36 3.48 1.26
C SER A 68 4.52 2.54 1.49
N ARG A 69 4.22 1.35 2.01
CA ARG A 69 5.21 0.29 2.22
C ARG A 69 5.83 -0.13 0.88
N ILE A 70 7.11 -0.45 0.94
CA ILE A 70 7.91 -0.85 -0.21
C ILE A 70 8.59 -2.20 0.02
N ASP A 71 8.78 -2.95 -1.06
CA ASP A 71 9.69 -4.08 -1.06
C ASP A 71 11.12 -3.56 -1.20
N ARG A 72 11.84 -3.49 -0.08
CA ARG A 72 13.21 -2.97 -0.05
C ARG A 72 14.20 -3.81 -0.86
N ALA A 73 14.03 -5.13 -0.95
CA ALA A 73 14.93 -6.00 -1.70
C ALA A 73 14.80 -5.79 -3.22
N ARG A 74 13.64 -5.31 -3.69
CA ARG A 74 13.37 -4.97 -5.09
C ARG A 74 13.41 -3.47 -5.37
N SER A 75 13.85 -2.67 -4.40
CA SER A 75 13.98 -1.21 -4.49
C SER A 75 15.46 -0.78 -4.47
N LYS A 76 15.75 0.42 -4.97
CA LYS A 76 17.14 0.93 -5.04
C LYS A 76 17.22 2.45 -5.01
N LEU A 77 18.38 2.91 -4.54
CA LEU A 77 18.84 4.28 -4.63
C LEU A 77 20.12 4.34 -5.48
N THR A 78 20.25 5.37 -6.31
CA THR A 78 21.42 5.59 -7.16
C THR A 78 21.70 7.09 -7.23
N VAL A 79 22.93 7.50 -6.96
CA VAL A 79 23.34 8.88 -7.17
C VAL A 79 23.85 9.03 -8.60
N ILE A 80 23.44 10.10 -9.28
CA ILE A 80 23.84 10.41 -10.65
C ILE A 80 24.53 11.76 -10.64
N ALA A 81 25.80 11.80 -11.07
CA ALA A 81 26.58 13.03 -11.22
C ALA A 81 26.23 13.77 -12.52
N ALA A 82 26.68 15.02 -12.65
CA ALA A 82 26.42 15.86 -13.82
C ALA A 82 26.96 15.26 -15.15
N ASP A 83 28.05 14.50 -15.08
CA ASP A 83 28.63 13.75 -16.20
C ASP A 83 27.89 12.43 -16.52
N LYS A 84 26.78 12.16 -15.82
CA LYS A 84 25.96 10.94 -15.88
C LYS A 84 26.61 9.70 -15.26
N THR A 85 27.73 9.85 -14.55
CA THR A 85 28.28 8.76 -13.75
C THR A 85 27.28 8.34 -12.69
N GLU A 86 26.96 7.05 -12.65
CA GLU A 86 26.05 6.46 -11.66
C GLU A 86 26.84 5.81 -10.52
N VAL A 87 26.50 6.18 -9.29
CA VAL A 87 27.06 5.62 -8.06
C VAL A 87 25.93 4.90 -7.32
N PRO A 88 25.94 3.55 -7.28
CA PRO A 88 24.98 2.80 -6.49
C PRO A 88 25.07 3.19 -5.01
N VAL A 89 23.92 3.35 -4.37
CA VAL A 89 23.84 3.63 -2.93
C VAL A 89 23.73 2.30 -2.20
N THR A 90 24.59 2.08 -1.21
CA THR A 90 24.54 0.86 -0.39
C THR A 90 23.44 1.00 0.66
N LEU A 91 22.33 0.28 0.45
CA LEU A 91 21.18 0.33 1.36
C LEU A 91 21.53 -0.27 2.74
N SER A 92 21.28 0.50 3.80
CA SER A 92 21.42 0.11 5.20
C SER A 92 20.07 -0.22 5.82
N GLU A 93 20.04 -0.83 7.00
CA GLU A 93 18.78 -1.09 7.72
C GLU A 93 17.89 0.15 7.79
N SER A 94 16.59 -0.08 7.59
CA SER A 94 15.57 0.97 7.59
C SER A 94 14.83 0.94 8.92
N PRO A 95 14.43 2.09 9.47
CA PRO A 95 13.61 2.15 10.68
C PRO A 95 12.19 1.56 10.49
N ASP A 96 11.71 1.51 9.25
CA ASP A 96 10.35 1.08 8.88
C ASP A 96 10.29 0.49 7.46
N ASP A 97 9.10 0.06 7.04
CA ASP A 97 8.83 -0.55 5.74
C ASP A 97 8.58 0.48 4.63
N GLU A 98 8.55 1.77 4.98
CA GLU A 98 8.23 2.89 4.09
C GLU A 98 9.47 3.73 3.74
N THR A 99 10.65 3.38 4.24
CA THR A 99 11.88 4.17 4.08
C THR A 99 13.00 3.39 3.41
N LEU A 100 13.76 4.06 2.56
CA LEU A 100 15.10 3.62 2.14
C LEU A 100 16.15 4.50 2.83
N VAL A 101 17.10 3.86 3.50
CA VAL A 101 18.30 4.48 4.05
C VAL A 101 19.51 3.88 3.35
N GLY A 102 20.51 4.69 3.02
CA GLY A 102 21.73 4.17 2.43
C GLY A 102 22.92 5.11 2.53
N GLN A 103 24.11 4.56 2.31
CA GLN A 103 25.37 5.28 2.37
C GLN A 103 25.93 5.45 0.96
N VAL A 104 26.54 6.61 0.70
CA VAL A 104 27.25 6.90 -0.55
C VAL A 104 28.49 7.73 -0.27
N THR A 105 29.54 7.55 -1.07
CA THR A 105 30.71 8.44 -1.08
C THR A 105 30.64 9.34 -2.30
N LEU A 106 30.66 10.66 -2.10
CA LEU A 106 30.58 11.67 -3.15
C LEU A 106 31.97 12.29 -3.35
N PRO A 107 32.69 11.95 -4.43
CA PRO A 107 34.11 12.28 -4.55
C PRO A 107 34.39 13.72 -4.98
N PHE A 108 33.44 14.39 -5.63
CA PHE A 108 33.65 15.68 -6.27
C PHE A 108 32.51 16.65 -5.97
N THR A 109 32.78 17.94 -6.12
CA THR A 109 31.75 18.97 -6.07
C THR A 109 30.95 19.01 -7.37
N GLY A 110 29.75 19.57 -7.32
CA GLY A 110 28.91 19.78 -8.49
C GLY A 110 27.45 19.41 -8.28
N SER A 111 26.69 19.36 -9.37
CA SER A 111 25.28 18.98 -9.34
C SER A 111 25.12 17.46 -9.39
N TYR A 112 24.23 16.96 -8.55
CA TYR A 112 23.90 15.55 -8.44
C TYR A 112 22.37 15.35 -8.43
N LYS A 113 21.95 14.12 -8.65
CA LYS A 113 20.57 13.67 -8.44
C LYS A 113 20.58 12.36 -7.68
N LEU A 114 19.76 12.26 -6.65
CA LEU A 114 19.41 10.99 -6.03
C LEU A 114 18.23 10.41 -6.79
N ARG A 115 18.51 9.41 -7.64
CA ARG A 115 17.49 8.61 -8.30
C ARG A 115 16.99 7.54 -7.36
N TRP A 116 15.68 7.45 -7.22
CA TRP A 116 15.00 6.38 -6.51
C TRP A 116 14.14 5.57 -7.48
N GLN A 117 14.06 4.26 -7.23
CA GLN A 117 13.13 3.35 -7.86
C GLN A 117 12.64 2.38 -6.80
N VAL A 118 11.33 2.34 -6.58
CA VAL A 118 10.74 1.52 -5.51
C VAL A 118 9.60 0.68 -6.03
N LEU A 119 9.49 -0.54 -5.51
CA LEU A 119 8.34 -1.40 -5.71
C LEU A 119 7.44 -1.27 -4.47
N ALA A 120 6.26 -0.70 -4.65
CA ALA A 120 5.26 -0.63 -3.59
C ALA A 120 4.59 -1.98 -3.37
N VAL A 121 4.02 -2.18 -2.17
CA VAL A 121 3.27 -3.41 -1.83
C VAL A 121 2.02 -3.65 -2.69
N ASP A 122 1.55 -2.61 -3.40
CA ASP A 122 0.47 -2.71 -4.39
C ASP A 122 0.91 -3.34 -5.72
N GLY A 123 2.22 -3.63 -5.86
CA GLY A 123 2.80 -4.29 -7.03
C GLY A 123 3.34 -3.34 -8.10
N HIS A 124 3.19 -2.02 -7.94
CA HIS A 124 3.69 -1.05 -8.93
C HIS A 124 5.08 -0.54 -8.60
N THR A 125 5.90 -0.38 -9.66
CA THR A 125 7.20 0.30 -9.55
C THR A 125 7.06 1.77 -9.88
N THR A 126 7.44 2.64 -8.96
CA THR A 126 7.56 4.08 -9.17
C THR A 126 9.02 4.52 -9.14
N ARG A 127 9.31 5.68 -9.74
CA ARG A 127 10.67 6.23 -9.83
C ARG A 127 10.65 7.75 -9.91
N GLY A 128 11.76 8.36 -9.52
CA GLY A 128 11.97 9.80 -9.62
C GLY A 128 13.39 10.20 -9.24
N ASP A 129 13.64 11.50 -9.34
CA ASP A 129 14.95 12.10 -9.07
C ASP A 129 14.78 13.23 -8.04
N ILE A 130 15.69 13.31 -7.07
CA ILE A 130 15.82 14.41 -6.11
C ILE A 130 17.13 15.13 -6.40
N PRO A 131 17.12 16.31 -7.04
CA PRO A 131 18.35 17.05 -7.34
C PRO A 131 18.95 17.64 -6.06
N PHE A 132 20.27 17.69 -5.98
CA PHE A 132 21.03 18.31 -4.90
C PHE A 132 22.41 18.75 -5.40
N THR A 133 23.14 19.52 -4.60
CA THR A 133 24.51 19.99 -4.92
C THR A 133 25.50 19.43 -3.91
N VAL A 134 26.73 19.17 -4.34
CA VAL A 134 27.85 18.82 -3.46
C VAL A 134 28.86 19.95 -3.48
N THR A 135 29.28 20.41 -2.31
CA THR A 135 30.30 21.44 -2.13
C THR A 135 31.45 20.95 -1.26
N GLN A 136 32.56 21.69 -1.28
CA GLN A 136 33.57 21.56 -0.25
C GLN A 136 33.02 22.12 1.09
N PRO A 137 33.52 21.65 2.24
CA PRO A 137 33.20 22.20 3.55
C PRO A 137 33.55 23.69 3.68
#